data_AF-A0A6J1DM25-F1
#
_entry.id   AF-A0A6J1DM25-F1
#
_cell.length_a   1.000
_cell.length_b   1.000
_cell.length_c   1.000
_cell.angle_alpha   90.00
_cell.angle_beta   90.00
_cell.angle_gamma   90.00
#
_symmetry.space_group_name_H-M   'P 1'
#
loop_
_entity.id
_entity.type
_entity.pdbx_description
1 polymer ?
#
loop_
_entity_poly.entity_id
_entity_poly.type
_entity_poly.pdbx_seq_one_letter_code
_entity_poly.pdbx_strand_id
1 'polypeptide(L)'
;MHRNIFTRFGIPRVLISDEGSHFVNKVMATLLAKYNVKHKVSTAYHPQTNGQAKVSNREMKSILKKVVNTNRRDWSFKLDDALWKREHFWAVKQLNMDLTTAREVKKHQLLELDEFRREAYKNAKIYKEKTKVWHDRKIKQRTFEPGQRVLLFNSRLKLFLGKLKSRWSSSFTVMLVYPQGVIIVRGDNSEREFTVNGQRLKHYWGEEMLRQMDTHQPKTA
;
A
#
# COMPACT_ATOMS: atom_id res chain seq x y z
N MET A 1 -28.42 -15.21 23.35
CA MET A 1 -28.18 -14.95 21.90
C MET A 1 -29.32 -15.48 21.02
N HIS A 2 -29.63 -16.78 21.03
CA HIS A 2 -30.68 -17.37 20.17
C HIS A 2 -32.07 -16.70 20.28
N ARG A 3 -32.63 -16.59 21.48
CA ARG A 3 -34.01 -16.12 21.70
C ARG A 3 -34.26 -14.63 21.41
N ASN A 4 -33.23 -13.79 21.51
CA ASN A 4 -33.39 -12.33 21.47
C ASN A 4 -32.69 -11.66 20.29
N ILE A 5 -31.62 -12.26 19.75
CA ILE A 5 -30.84 -11.67 18.65
C ILE A 5 -31.17 -12.37 17.33
N PHE A 6 -31.06 -13.71 17.28
CA PHE A 6 -31.26 -14.45 16.02
C PHE A 6 -32.71 -14.43 15.54
N THR A 7 -33.67 -14.42 16.46
CA THR A 7 -35.11 -14.29 16.15
C THR A 7 -35.50 -12.91 15.66
N ARG A 8 -34.81 -11.84 16.12
CA ARG A 8 -35.14 -10.45 15.76
C ARG A 8 -34.43 -9.97 14.51
N PHE A 9 -33.15 -10.32 14.35
CA PHE A 9 -32.28 -9.79 13.29
C PHE A 9 -31.83 -10.85 12.28
N GLY A 10 -32.24 -12.11 12.47
CA GLY A 10 -31.79 -13.23 11.65
C GLY A 10 -30.44 -13.81 12.09
N ILE A 11 -30.04 -14.90 11.44
CA ILE A 11 -28.79 -15.62 11.74
C ILE A 11 -27.62 -14.93 11.02
N PRO A 12 -26.62 -14.40 11.74
CA PRO A 12 -25.47 -13.75 11.12
C PRO A 12 -24.52 -14.78 10.50
N ARG A 13 -23.86 -14.44 9.39
CA ARG A 13 -22.83 -15.31 8.78
C ARG A 13 -21.54 -15.36 9.59
N VAL A 14 -21.19 -14.25 10.25
CA VAL A 14 -19.97 -14.10 11.05
C VAL A 14 -20.33 -13.32 12.32
N LEU A 15 -19.89 -13.82 13.47
CA LEU A 15 -19.92 -13.11 14.73
C LEU A 15 -18.50 -12.66 15.08
N ILE A 16 -18.32 -11.39 15.43
CA ILE A 16 -17.05 -10.85 15.91
C ILE A 16 -17.23 -10.44 17.37
N SER A 17 -16.39 -10.96 18.27
CA SER A 17 -16.42 -10.60 19.69
C SER A 17 -15.00 -10.42 20.26
N ASP A 18 -14.91 -9.93 21.48
CA ASP A 18 -13.67 -9.98 22.26
C ASP A 18 -13.46 -11.36 22.90
N GLU A 19 -12.31 -11.53 23.57
CA GLU A 19 -11.92 -12.72 24.34
C GLU A 19 -12.68 -12.86 25.68
N GLY A 20 -13.82 -12.17 25.84
CA GLY A 20 -14.63 -12.31 27.04
C GLY A 20 -15.08 -13.76 27.26
N SER A 21 -15.01 -14.23 28.50
CA SER A 21 -15.36 -15.62 28.88
C SER A 21 -16.80 -16.02 28.52
N HIS A 22 -17.71 -15.04 28.42
CA HIS A 22 -19.08 -15.25 27.96
C HIS A 22 -19.19 -15.57 26.46
N PHE A 23 -18.23 -15.12 25.65
CA PHE A 23 -18.17 -15.40 24.22
C PHE A 23 -17.27 -16.60 23.91
N VAL A 24 -16.23 -16.82 24.72
CA VAL A 24 -15.30 -17.95 24.60
C VAL A 24 -15.71 -19.07 25.57
N ASN A 25 -16.85 -19.72 25.29
CA ASN A 25 -17.36 -20.86 26.07
C ASN A 25 -17.77 -22.00 25.13
N LYS A 26 -17.58 -23.26 25.55
CA LYS A 26 -18.05 -24.45 24.85
C LYS A 26 -19.53 -24.36 24.45
N VAL A 27 -20.40 -23.87 25.34
CA VAL A 27 -21.84 -23.71 25.04
C VAL A 27 -22.06 -22.74 23.87
N MET A 28 -21.31 -21.64 23.84
CA MET A 28 -21.39 -20.64 22.78
C MET A 28 -20.84 -21.19 21.46
N ALA A 29 -19.70 -21.90 21.50
CA ALA A 29 -19.10 -22.53 20.33
C ALA A 29 -20.05 -23.56 19.70
N THR A 30 -20.66 -24.43 20.50
CA THR A 30 -21.65 -25.41 20.03
C THR A 30 -22.88 -24.73 19.42
N LEU A 31 -23.36 -23.65 20.03
CA LEU A 31 -24.48 -22.87 19.48
C LEU A 31 -24.13 -22.27 18.11
N LEU A 32 -22.99 -21.60 17.98
CA LEU A 32 -22.57 -20.97 16.73
C LEU A 32 -22.32 -22.00 15.63
N ALA A 33 -21.76 -23.16 15.97
CA ALA A 33 -21.60 -24.29 15.05
C ALA A 33 -22.96 -24.81 14.54
N LYS A 34 -23.96 -24.96 15.42
CA LYS A 34 -25.33 -25.40 15.04
C LYS A 34 -25.99 -24.48 14.02
N TYR A 35 -25.75 -23.17 14.12
CA TYR A 35 -26.29 -22.17 13.19
C TYR A 35 -25.32 -21.80 12.06
N ASN A 36 -24.22 -22.54 11.90
CA ASN A 36 -23.19 -22.31 10.88
C ASN A 36 -22.61 -20.88 10.87
N VAL A 37 -22.49 -20.28 12.05
CA VAL A 37 -21.97 -18.93 12.26
C VAL A 37 -20.47 -19.01 12.52
N LYS A 38 -19.65 -18.33 11.70
CA LYS A 38 -18.21 -18.25 11.93
C LYS A 38 -17.91 -17.26 13.05
N HIS A 39 -17.32 -17.72 14.15
CA HIS A 39 -16.92 -16.85 15.25
C HIS A 39 -15.48 -16.39 15.06
N LYS A 40 -15.26 -15.08 15.03
CA LYS A 40 -13.93 -14.45 15.03
C LYS A 40 -13.73 -13.69 16.32
N VAL A 41 -12.78 -14.13 17.12
CA VAL A 41 -12.41 -13.45 18.36
C VAL A 41 -11.31 -12.44 18.05
N SER A 42 -11.49 -11.17 18.41
CA SER A 42 -10.45 -10.16 18.28
C SER A 42 -9.35 -10.44 19.30
N THR A 43 -8.09 -10.43 18.86
CA THR A 43 -6.96 -10.54 19.77
C THR A 43 -7.01 -9.46 20.85
N ALA A 44 -6.66 -9.83 22.08
CA ALA A 44 -6.36 -8.89 23.14
C ALA A 44 -5.43 -7.79 22.58
N TYR A 45 -5.82 -6.52 22.71
CA TYR A 45 -5.12 -5.33 22.18
C TYR A 45 -5.34 -4.90 20.72
N HIS A 46 -6.37 -5.38 20.01
CA HIS A 46 -6.80 -4.74 18.75
C HIS A 46 -8.17 -4.02 18.87
N PRO A 47 -8.23 -2.81 19.49
CA PRO A 47 -9.48 -2.10 19.75
C PRO A 47 -10.24 -1.65 18.50
N GLN A 48 -9.62 -1.72 17.31
CA GLN A 48 -10.20 -1.30 16.04
C GLN A 48 -11.22 -2.32 15.49
N THR A 49 -11.05 -3.62 15.76
CA THR A 49 -11.97 -4.68 15.28
C THR A 49 -13.33 -4.61 15.99
N ASN A 50 -13.37 -4.13 17.23
CA ASN A 50 -14.60 -3.91 17.99
C ASN A 50 -15.02 -2.41 18.03
N GLY A 51 -14.51 -1.61 17.09
CA GLY A 51 -14.73 -0.17 17.07
C GLY A 51 -16.21 0.21 16.91
N GLN A 52 -16.94 -0.50 16.04
CA GLN A 52 -18.36 -0.22 15.79
C GLN A 52 -19.23 -0.43 17.04
N ALA A 53 -19.06 -1.54 17.76
CA ALA A 53 -19.82 -1.77 18.99
C ALA A 53 -19.43 -0.76 20.10
N LYS A 54 -18.14 -0.40 20.20
CA LYS A 54 -17.67 0.63 21.15
C LYS A 54 -18.28 2.01 20.87
N VAL A 55 -18.33 2.42 19.60
CA VAL A 55 -18.96 3.69 19.18
C VAL A 55 -20.45 3.67 19.50
N SER A 56 -21.15 2.59 19.11
CA SER A 56 -22.57 2.43 19.42
C SER A 56 -22.85 2.45 20.93
N ASN A 57 -22.02 1.79 21.73
CA ASN A 57 -22.15 1.79 23.19
C ASN A 57 -21.91 3.18 23.79
N ARG A 58 -20.98 3.96 23.24
CA ARG A 58 -20.72 5.35 23.68
C ARG A 58 -21.91 6.27 23.38
N GLU A 59 -22.49 6.15 22.20
CA GLU A 59 -23.68 6.91 21.80
C GLU A 59 -24.88 6.56 22.68
N MET A 60 -25.12 5.27 22.92
CA MET A 60 -26.22 4.81 23.78
C MET A 60 -26.06 5.30 25.22
N LYS A 61 -24.84 5.24 25.77
CA LYS A 61 -24.52 5.81 27.09
C LYS A 61 -24.77 7.32 27.12
N SER A 62 -24.45 8.04 26.05
CA SER A 62 -24.71 9.49 25.95
C SER A 62 -26.20 9.81 25.93
N ILE A 63 -27.02 9.03 25.21
CA ILE A 63 -28.48 9.18 25.17
C ILE A 63 -29.08 8.86 26.54
N LEU A 64 -28.72 7.71 27.13
CA LEU A 64 -29.21 7.31 28.45
C LEU A 64 -28.84 8.33 29.53
N LYS A 65 -27.64 8.91 29.50
CA LYS A 65 -27.22 9.96 30.44
C LYS A 65 -28.15 11.19 30.43
N LYS A 66 -28.85 11.44 29.31
CA LYS A 66 -29.78 12.56 29.16
C LYS A 66 -31.24 12.21 29.48
N VAL A 67 -31.61 10.93 29.43
CA VAL A 67 -33.01 10.47 29.50
C VAL A 67 -33.34 9.81 30.84
N VAL A 68 -32.35 9.22 31.49
CA VAL A 68 -32.51 8.53 32.78
C VAL A 68 -32.57 9.55 33.91
N ASN A 69 -33.43 9.31 34.90
CA ASN A 69 -33.61 10.18 36.06
C ASN A 69 -32.32 10.24 36.93
N THR A 70 -32.17 11.26 37.78
CA THR A 70 -30.99 11.48 38.65
C THR A 70 -30.65 10.26 39.51
N ASN A 71 -31.66 9.50 39.93
CA ASN A 71 -31.51 8.29 40.75
C ASN A 71 -31.08 7.04 39.96
N ARG A 72 -31.01 7.10 38.62
CA ARG A 72 -30.49 6.05 37.69
C ARG A 72 -31.11 4.65 37.80
N ARG A 73 -32.30 4.50 38.40
CA ARG A 73 -32.98 3.20 38.58
C ARG A 73 -33.89 2.82 37.42
N ASP A 74 -34.22 3.75 36.55
CA ASP A 74 -35.14 3.63 35.41
C ASP A 74 -34.44 3.29 34.07
N TRP A 75 -33.12 3.04 34.10
CA TRP A 75 -32.32 2.85 32.88
C TRP A 75 -32.80 1.69 32.00
N SER A 76 -33.35 0.63 32.59
CA SER A 76 -33.84 -0.55 31.87
C SER A 76 -35.08 -0.23 31.04
N PHE A 77 -36.04 0.52 31.61
CA PHE A 77 -37.25 0.94 30.92
C PHE A 77 -36.96 2.01 29.86
N LYS A 78 -35.95 2.84 30.08
CA LYS A 78 -35.51 3.87 29.11
C LYS A 78 -34.61 3.34 28.00
N LEU A 79 -34.21 2.07 28.07
CA LEU A 79 -33.34 1.46 27.05
C LEU A 79 -34.06 1.35 25.71
N ASP A 80 -35.34 0.96 25.71
CA ASP A 80 -36.14 0.84 24.49
C ASP A 80 -36.37 2.21 23.83
N ASP A 81 -36.71 3.23 24.61
CA ASP A 81 -36.82 4.63 24.14
C ASP A 81 -35.49 5.14 23.54
N ALA A 82 -34.38 4.84 24.21
CA ALA A 82 -33.04 5.24 23.76
C ALA A 82 -32.62 4.50 22.47
N LEU A 83 -32.98 3.23 22.34
CA LEU A 83 -32.78 2.43 21.12
C LEU A 83 -33.59 3.00 19.96
N TRP A 84 -34.88 3.25 20.17
CA TRP A 84 -35.77 3.83 19.16
C TRP A 84 -35.28 5.20 18.71
N LYS A 85 -34.91 6.08 19.66
CA LYS A 85 -34.35 7.39 19.35
C LYS A 85 -33.08 7.26 18.52
N ARG A 86 -32.14 6.37 18.85
CA ARG A 86 -30.91 6.17 18.07
C ARG A 86 -31.19 5.70 16.64
N GLU A 87 -32.12 4.79 16.47
CA GLU A 87 -32.46 4.19 15.16
C GLU A 87 -33.20 5.15 14.25
N HIS A 88 -34.03 6.03 14.80
CA HIS A 88 -34.85 6.97 14.03
C HIS A 88 -34.34 8.42 14.01
N PHE A 89 -33.40 8.80 14.88
CA PHE A 89 -32.86 10.18 14.96
C PHE A 89 -32.17 10.62 13.67
N TRP A 90 -31.48 9.73 12.96
CA TRP A 90 -30.85 10.06 11.68
C TRP A 90 -31.87 10.38 10.60
N ALA A 91 -32.99 9.65 10.56
CA ALA A 91 -34.10 9.94 9.64
C ALA A 91 -34.73 11.31 9.95
N VAL A 92 -34.97 11.61 11.22
CA VAL A 92 -35.51 12.92 11.65
C VAL A 92 -34.53 14.07 11.36
N LYS A 93 -33.23 13.87 11.61
CA LYS A 93 -32.19 14.87 11.30
C LYS A 93 -32.04 15.10 9.80
N GLN A 94 -32.26 14.08 8.99
CA GLN A 94 -32.22 14.15 7.53
C GLN A 94 -33.47 14.83 6.94
N LEU A 95 -34.62 14.71 7.62
CA LEU A 95 -35.87 15.41 7.26
C LEU A 95 -35.86 16.89 7.70
N ASN A 96 -35.11 17.24 8.76
CA ASN A 96 -35.06 18.60 9.33
C ASN A 96 -34.04 19.56 8.69
N MET A 97 -33.25 19.10 7.71
CA MET A 97 -32.45 19.99 6.86
C MET A 97 -33.27 20.22 5.60
N ASP A 98 -33.73 21.45 5.39
CA ASP A 98 -34.50 21.88 4.22
C ASP A 98 -33.93 21.22 2.95
N LEU A 99 -34.67 20.25 2.39
CA LEU A 99 -34.14 19.23 1.46
C LEU A 99 -33.50 19.84 0.21
N THR A 100 -33.98 21.01 -0.18
CA THR A 100 -33.49 21.85 -1.29
C THR A 100 -32.13 22.45 -0.97
N THR A 101 -32.00 23.16 0.15
CA THR A 101 -30.76 23.76 0.63
C THR A 101 -29.67 22.71 0.89
N ALA A 102 -30.04 21.57 1.50
CA ALA A 102 -29.11 20.46 1.73
C ALA A 102 -28.60 19.82 0.42
N ARG A 103 -29.45 19.75 -0.61
CA ARG A 103 -29.08 19.23 -1.94
C ARG A 103 -28.09 20.16 -2.65
N GLU A 104 -28.31 21.47 -2.57
CA GLU A 104 -27.45 22.48 -3.20
C GLU A 104 -26.07 22.54 -2.56
N VAL A 105 -26.00 22.59 -1.23
CA VAL A 105 -24.73 22.57 -0.49
C VAL A 105 -23.93 21.31 -0.81
N LYS A 106 -24.58 20.13 -0.85
CA LYS A 106 -23.92 18.88 -1.21
C LYS A 106 -23.40 18.89 -2.65
N LYS A 107 -24.17 19.47 -3.60
CA LYS A 107 -23.75 19.61 -4.99
C LYS A 107 -22.52 20.52 -5.11
N HIS A 108 -22.51 21.65 -4.39
CA HIS A 108 -21.39 22.58 -4.39
C HIS A 108 -20.10 21.93 -3.86
N GLN A 109 -20.20 21.24 -2.72
CA GLN A 109 -19.07 20.51 -2.12
C GLN A 109 -18.49 19.43 -3.03
N LEU A 110 -19.35 18.72 -3.79
CA LEU A 110 -18.89 17.73 -4.77
C LEU A 110 -18.11 18.36 -5.92
N LEU A 111 -18.57 19.52 -6.43
CA LEU A 111 -17.88 20.24 -7.50
C LEU A 111 -16.52 20.77 -7.04
N GLU A 112 -16.44 21.31 -5.82
CA GLU A 112 -15.17 21.73 -5.21
C GLU A 112 -14.20 20.55 -5.08
N LEU A 113 -14.66 19.38 -4.63
CA LEU A 113 -13.84 18.18 -4.52
C LEU A 113 -13.33 17.68 -5.88
N ASP A 114 -14.16 17.74 -6.92
CA ASP A 114 -13.75 17.38 -8.28
C ASP A 114 -12.74 18.37 -8.88
N GLU A 115 -12.84 19.65 -8.52
CA GLU A 115 -11.85 20.66 -8.86
C GLU A 115 -10.50 20.40 -8.18
N PHE A 116 -10.49 20.15 -6.87
CA PHE A 116 -9.27 19.79 -6.14
C PHE A 116 -8.62 18.53 -6.71
N ARG A 117 -9.41 17.53 -7.11
CA ARG A 117 -8.89 16.34 -7.78
C ARG A 117 -8.22 16.69 -9.11
N ARG A 118 -8.89 17.47 -9.98
CA ARG A 118 -8.34 17.88 -11.28
C ARG A 118 -7.02 18.63 -11.09
N GLU A 119 -6.96 19.54 -10.14
CA GLU A 119 -5.75 20.30 -9.83
C GLU A 119 -4.63 19.41 -9.28
N ALA A 120 -4.93 18.50 -8.36
CA ALA A 120 -3.96 17.53 -7.85
C ALA A 120 -3.37 16.66 -8.97
N TYR A 121 -4.20 16.18 -9.91
CA TYR A 121 -3.72 15.42 -11.07
C TYR A 121 -2.84 16.26 -11.99
N LYS A 122 -3.21 17.50 -12.28
CA LYS A 122 -2.42 18.43 -13.08
C LYS A 122 -1.06 18.70 -12.42
N ASN A 123 -1.05 18.97 -11.11
CA ASN A 123 0.16 19.23 -10.35
C ASN A 123 1.06 18.00 -10.27
N ALA A 124 0.49 16.80 -10.07
CA ALA A 124 1.25 15.55 -10.08
C ALA A 124 1.88 15.27 -11.46
N LYS A 125 1.17 15.57 -12.56
CA LYS A 125 1.70 15.46 -13.92
C LYS A 125 2.88 16.41 -14.13
N ILE A 126 2.72 17.68 -13.77
CA ILE A 126 3.78 18.70 -13.86
C ILE A 126 5.00 18.29 -13.03
N TYR A 127 4.81 17.78 -11.81
CA TYR A 127 5.91 17.36 -10.96
C TYR A 127 6.71 16.22 -11.61
N LYS A 128 6.03 15.17 -12.10
CA LYS A 128 6.67 14.05 -12.80
C LYS A 128 7.44 14.52 -14.03
N GLU A 129 6.87 15.43 -14.83
CA GLU A 129 7.52 16.00 -16.00
C GLU A 129 8.77 16.80 -15.63
N LYS A 130 8.69 17.68 -14.62
CA LYS A 130 9.84 18.44 -14.11
C LYS A 130 10.95 17.53 -13.60
N THR A 131 10.61 16.51 -12.82
CA THR A 131 11.59 15.52 -12.32
C THR A 131 12.24 14.75 -13.47
N LYS A 132 11.46 14.35 -14.49
CA LYS A 132 12.00 13.70 -15.69
C LYS A 132 12.98 14.60 -16.43
N VAL A 133 12.62 15.85 -16.72
CA VAL A 133 13.52 16.81 -17.41
C VAL A 133 14.81 17.02 -16.63
N TRP A 134 14.73 17.19 -15.31
CA TRP A 134 15.91 17.33 -14.46
C TRP A 134 16.79 16.08 -14.45
N HIS A 135 16.18 14.90 -14.38
CA HIS A 135 16.88 13.63 -14.41
C HIS A 135 17.56 13.43 -15.78
N ASP A 136 16.82 13.63 -16.87
CA ASP A 136 17.31 13.47 -18.25
C ASP A 136 18.48 14.42 -18.54
N ARG A 137 18.42 15.67 -18.07
CA ARG A 137 19.54 16.63 -18.17
C ARG A 137 20.83 16.15 -17.47
N LYS A 138 20.71 15.32 -16.44
CA LYS A 138 21.86 14.79 -15.67
C LYS A 138 22.39 13.45 -16.19
N ILE A 139 21.71 12.81 -17.13
CA ILE A 139 22.17 11.55 -17.73
C ILE A 139 23.42 11.85 -18.56
N LYS A 140 24.57 11.30 -18.14
CA LYS A 140 25.79 11.32 -18.96
C LYS A 140 25.58 10.38 -20.15
N GLN A 141 25.67 10.91 -21.36
CA GLN A 141 25.67 10.11 -22.58
C GLN A 141 26.92 9.23 -22.60
N ARG A 142 26.74 7.94 -22.91
CA ARG A 142 27.82 6.97 -23.09
C ARG A 142 27.65 6.36 -24.46
N THR A 143 28.62 6.61 -25.35
CA THR A 143 28.69 5.99 -26.66
C THR A 143 29.50 4.70 -26.57
N PHE A 144 29.06 3.71 -27.32
CA PHE A 144 29.69 2.39 -27.42
C PHE A 144 29.78 2.02 -28.90
N GLU A 145 30.80 1.24 -29.26
CA GLU A 145 31.01 0.75 -30.60
C GLU A 145 31.01 -0.79 -30.61
N PRO A 146 30.55 -1.43 -31.71
CA PRO A 146 30.71 -2.87 -31.90
C PRO A 146 32.16 -3.33 -31.70
N GLY A 147 32.36 -4.43 -31.00
CA GLY A 147 33.67 -5.01 -30.67
C GLY A 147 34.27 -4.51 -29.35
N GLN A 148 33.72 -3.49 -28.70
CA GLN A 148 34.26 -2.98 -27.43
C GLN A 148 33.92 -3.90 -26.25
N ARG A 149 34.89 -4.05 -25.33
CA ARG A 149 34.69 -4.75 -24.05
C ARG A 149 33.98 -3.85 -23.04
N VAL A 150 32.92 -4.36 -22.43
CA VAL A 150 32.07 -3.64 -21.49
C VAL A 150 31.75 -4.46 -20.24
N LEU A 151 31.58 -3.75 -19.13
CA LEU A 151 31.08 -4.26 -17.87
C LEU A 151 29.55 -4.13 -17.84
N LEU A 152 28.85 -5.20 -17.45
CA LEU A 152 27.39 -5.20 -17.31
C LEU A 152 26.95 -5.07 -15.85
N PHE A 153 26.05 -4.13 -15.55
CA PHE A 153 25.49 -3.96 -14.21
C PHE A 153 24.44 -5.03 -13.88
N ASN A 154 24.68 -5.80 -12.82
CA ASN A 154 23.73 -6.81 -12.33
C ASN A 154 22.79 -6.23 -11.26
N SER A 155 21.53 -6.02 -11.64
CA SER A 155 20.49 -5.46 -10.77
C SER A 155 20.00 -6.44 -9.69
N ARG A 156 20.16 -7.76 -9.91
CA ARG A 156 19.67 -8.81 -9.00
C ARG A 156 20.63 -9.11 -7.84
N LEU A 157 21.89 -8.66 -7.93
CA LEU A 157 22.82 -8.73 -6.80
C LEU A 157 22.38 -7.73 -5.73
N LYS A 158 21.80 -8.24 -4.64
CA LYS A 158 21.59 -7.46 -3.41
C LYS A 158 22.95 -7.19 -2.76
N LEU A 159 23.03 -6.09 -2.01
CA LEU A 159 24.20 -5.73 -1.19
C LEU A 159 24.66 -6.96 -0.40
N PHE A 160 25.87 -7.43 -0.67
CA PHE A 160 26.43 -8.60 0.01
C PHE A 160 26.69 -8.24 1.48
N LEU A 161 26.29 -9.11 2.41
CA LEU A 161 26.66 -9.03 3.84
C LEU A 161 28.12 -9.51 3.98
N GLY A 162 29.08 -8.74 3.46
CA GLY A 162 30.52 -9.08 3.42
C GLY A 162 31.29 -8.30 2.34
N LYS A 163 32.62 -8.15 2.52
CA LYS A 163 33.53 -7.23 1.80
C LYS A 163 33.31 -7.11 0.28
N LEU A 164 33.41 -5.85 -0.19
CA LEU A 164 33.51 -5.32 -1.58
C LEU A 164 33.43 -6.34 -2.72
N LYS A 165 32.22 -6.81 -3.05
CA LYS A 165 31.94 -7.37 -4.38
C LYS A 165 31.27 -6.30 -5.25
N SER A 166 31.87 -6.04 -6.41
CA SER A 166 31.31 -5.10 -7.38
C SER A 166 30.01 -5.66 -7.97
N ARG A 167 29.02 -4.79 -8.21
CA ARG A 167 27.77 -5.15 -8.92
C ARG A 167 27.95 -5.25 -10.45
N TRP A 168 29.18 -5.12 -10.93
CA TRP A 168 29.52 -5.13 -12.35
C TRP A 168 30.14 -6.50 -12.71
N SER A 169 29.58 -7.15 -13.72
CA SER A 169 30.08 -8.40 -14.29
C SER A 169 31.05 -8.09 -15.43
N SER A 170 32.20 -8.78 -15.47
CA SER A 170 33.43 -8.26 -16.09
C SER A 170 33.75 -8.65 -17.53
N SER A 171 32.88 -9.39 -18.23
CA SER A 171 33.26 -10.04 -19.49
C SER A 171 32.11 -10.02 -20.50
N PHE A 172 31.95 -8.89 -21.20
CA PHE A 172 30.99 -8.78 -22.30
C PHE A 172 31.59 -7.99 -23.47
N THR A 173 31.24 -8.39 -24.68
CA THR A 173 31.59 -7.71 -25.92
C THR A 173 30.33 -7.12 -26.56
N VAL A 174 30.41 -5.86 -26.98
CA VAL A 174 29.32 -5.20 -27.71
C VAL A 174 29.23 -5.79 -29.12
N MET A 175 28.08 -6.32 -29.49
CA MET A 175 27.85 -6.87 -30.84
C MET A 175 27.23 -5.83 -31.76
N LEU A 176 26.15 -5.22 -31.31
CA LEU A 176 25.35 -4.28 -32.09
C LEU A 176 24.86 -3.14 -31.21
N VAL A 177 24.92 -1.93 -31.77
CA VAL A 177 24.41 -0.71 -31.14
C VAL A 177 23.33 -0.15 -32.05
N TYR A 178 22.10 -0.11 -31.54
CA TYR A 178 20.99 0.45 -32.28
C TYR A 178 20.86 1.96 -32.03
N PRO A 179 20.40 2.76 -33.01
CA PRO A 179 20.15 4.19 -32.85
C PRO A 179 19.17 4.52 -31.70
N GLN A 180 18.29 3.58 -31.32
CA GLN A 180 17.34 3.77 -30.21
C GLN A 180 17.98 3.64 -28.80
N GLY A 181 19.30 3.40 -28.70
CA GLY A 181 20.02 3.28 -27.42
C GLY A 181 19.99 1.90 -26.79
N VAL A 182 19.53 0.90 -27.54
CA VAL A 182 19.56 -0.52 -27.18
C VAL A 182 20.86 -1.14 -27.69
N ILE A 183 21.55 -1.87 -26.82
CA ILE A 183 22.84 -2.49 -27.12
C ILE A 183 22.73 -3.99 -26.88
N ILE A 184 23.18 -4.79 -27.84
CA ILE A 184 23.30 -6.24 -27.70
C ILE A 184 24.73 -6.55 -27.27
N VAL A 185 24.85 -7.25 -26.14
CA VAL A 185 26.15 -7.70 -25.60
C VAL A 185 26.20 -9.21 -25.50
N ARG A 186 27.38 -9.79 -25.77
CA ARG A 186 27.64 -11.23 -25.69
C ARG A 186 28.67 -11.51 -24.59
N GLY A 187 28.45 -12.55 -23.79
CA GLY A 187 29.38 -12.94 -22.72
C GLY A 187 30.48 -13.86 -23.22
N ASP A 188 31.70 -13.71 -22.69
CA ASP A 188 32.85 -14.54 -23.13
C ASP A 188 32.67 -16.02 -22.75
N ASN A 189 32.01 -16.29 -21.62
CA ASN A 189 31.77 -17.64 -21.10
C ASN A 189 30.43 -18.23 -21.58
N SER A 190 29.64 -17.49 -22.35
CA SER A 190 28.29 -17.91 -22.76
C SER A 190 27.95 -17.28 -24.09
N GLU A 191 27.66 -18.10 -25.08
CA GLU A 191 27.17 -17.66 -26.40
C GLU A 191 25.81 -16.92 -26.37
N ARG A 192 25.26 -16.68 -25.18
CA ARG A 192 24.01 -15.96 -24.97
C ARG A 192 24.20 -14.47 -25.17
N GLU A 193 23.33 -13.91 -26.00
CA GLU A 193 23.22 -12.48 -26.25
C GLU A 193 22.22 -11.85 -25.28
N PHE A 194 22.55 -10.65 -24.80
CA PHE A 194 21.72 -9.88 -23.89
C PHE A 194 21.40 -8.51 -24.49
N THR A 195 20.13 -8.19 -24.57
CA THR A 195 19.65 -6.85 -24.93
C THR A 195 19.63 -5.96 -23.68
N VAL A 196 20.45 -4.92 -23.67
CA VAL A 196 20.64 -4.04 -22.51
C VAL A 196 20.57 -2.57 -22.91
N ASN A 197 20.15 -1.73 -21.97
CA ASN A 197 20.26 -0.28 -22.12
C ASN A 197 21.70 0.16 -21.84
N GLY A 198 22.27 1.04 -22.66
CA GLY A 198 23.64 1.54 -22.51
C GLY A 198 23.97 2.16 -21.14
N GLN A 199 22.96 2.64 -20.39
CA GLN A 199 23.16 3.12 -19.01
C GLN A 199 23.63 2.02 -18.05
N ARG A 200 23.33 0.75 -18.35
CA ARG A 200 23.75 -0.42 -17.56
C ARG A 200 25.11 -0.96 -17.97
N LEU A 201 25.77 -0.31 -18.92
CA LEU A 201 27.09 -0.66 -19.42
C LEU A 201 28.13 0.37 -18.97
N LYS A 202 29.36 -0.10 -18.79
CA LYS A 202 30.54 0.73 -18.52
C LYS A 202 31.72 0.20 -19.33
N HIS A 203 32.55 1.09 -19.86
CA HIS A 203 33.78 0.71 -20.55
C HIS A 203 34.71 -0.10 -19.66
N TYR A 204 35.25 -1.19 -20.22
CA TYR A 204 36.28 -1.99 -19.58
C TYR A 204 37.66 -1.51 -20.05
N TRP A 205 38.43 -0.92 -19.13
CA TRP A 205 39.76 -0.34 -19.43
C TRP A 205 40.93 -1.29 -19.14
N GLY A 206 40.66 -2.57 -18.89
CA GLY A 206 41.66 -3.51 -18.37
C GLY A 206 42.76 -3.92 -19.36
N GLU A 207 42.50 -3.88 -20.67
CA GLU A 207 43.50 -4.27 -21.68
C GLU A 207 44.48 -3.13 -22.04
N GLU A 208 44.09 -1.87 -21.90
CA GLU A 208 44.94 -0.71 -22.20
C GLU A 208 46.16 -0.60 -21.25
N MET A 209 45.99 -1.04 -20.00
CA MET A 209 47.08 -1.07 -18.99
C MET A 209 48.19 -2.08 -19.31
N LEU A 210 47.87 -3.19 -19.99
CA LEU A 210 48.86 -4.22 -20.34
C LEU A 210 49.71 -3.79 -21.55
N ARG A 211 49.13 -3.05 -22.51
CA ARG A 211 49.89 -2.50 -23.66
C ARG A 211 50.92 -1.44 -23.28
N GLN A 212 50.71 -0.70 -22.19
CA GLN A 212 51.69 0.29 -21.72
C GLN A 212 52.86 -0.33 -20.91
N MET A 213 52.70 -1.54 -20.37
CA MET A 213 53.78 -2.25 -19.69
C MET A 213 54.74 -2.95 -20.68
N ASP A 214 54.26 -3.38 -21.85
CA ASP A 214 55.09 -4.09 -22.84
C ASP A 214 56.00 -3.19 -23.70
N THR A 215 55.87 -1.86 -23.62
CA THR A 215 56.70 -0.91 -24.40
C THR A 215 58.00 -0.47 -23.72
N HIS A 216 58.25 -0.89 -22.46
CA HIS A 216 59.53 -0.65 -21.78
C HIS A 216 60.42 -1.90 -21.87
N GLN A 217 61.10 -2.08 -23.01
CA GLN A 217 62.20 -3.05 -23.07
C GLN A 217 63.38 -2.58 -22.20
N PRO A 218 64.04 -3.48 -21.45
CA PRO A 218 65.20 -3.13 -20.63
C PRO A 218 66.38 -2.77 -21.52
N LYS A 219 66.98 -1.60 -21.28
CA LYS A 219 68.29 -1.23 -21.84
C LYS A 219 69.31 -2.23 -21.30
N THR A 220 69.85 -3.07 -22.17
CA THR A 220 71.02 -3.92 -21.92
C THR A 220 72.22 -3.04 -21.55
N ALA A 221 72.92 -3.45 -20.50
CA ALA A 221 74.16 -2.86 -19.99
C ALA A 221 75.36 -3.17 -20.91
#